data_AF-A0A9P3DND0-F1
#
_entry.id   AF-A0A9P3DND0-F1
#
_cell.length_a   1.000
_cell.length_b   1.000
_cell.length_c   1.000
_cell.angle_alpha   90.00
_cell.angle_beta   90.00
_cell.angle_gamma   90.00
#
_symmetry.space_group_name_H-M   'P 1'
#
loop_
_entity.id
_entity.type
_entity.pdbx_description
1 polymer ?
#
loop_
_entity_poly.entity_id
_entity_poly.type
_entity_poly.pdbx_seq_one_letter_code
_entity_poly.pdbx_strand_id
1 'polypeptide(L)' 'MNALSCHAVVPEYLSVQTCETMLKSIESDLLQLNIQHMTIQLETPEHKHDESTLCSGIHEHSH' A
#
# COMPACT_ATOMS: atom_id res chain seq x y z
N MET A 1 0.01 17.82 -8.55
CA MET A 1 -0.09 17.19 -7.23
C MET A 1 -0.07 15.70 -7.47
N ASN A 2 0.94 15.00 -6.97
CA ASN A 2 1.05 13.55 -7.17
C ASN A 2 0.49 12.85 -5.93
N ALA A 3 -0.24 11.76 -6.15
CA ALA A 3 -0.86 10.96 -5.11
C ALA A 3 -0.55 9.48 -5.33
N LEU A 4 -0.28 8.74 -4.25
CA LEU A 4 -0.07 7.29 -4.25
C LEU A 4 -1.16 6.62 -3.40
N SER A 5 -1.80 5.59 -3.95
CA SER A 5 -2.62 4.68 -3.17
C SER A 5 -2.18 3.25 -3.44
N CYS A 6 -1.94 2.48 -2.39
CA CYS A 6 -1.51 1.09 -2.51
C CYS A 6 -1.89 0.27 -1.29
N HIS A 7 -1.70 -1.04 -1.41
CA HIS A 7 -1.93 -2.03 -0.37
C HIS A 7 -0.56 -2.64 -0.02
N ALA A 8 -0.31 -2.82 1.27
CA ALA A 8 0.91 -3.45 1.75
C ALA A 8 0.56 -4.56 2.74
N VAL A 9 1.01 -5.77 2.43
CA VAL A 9 0.85 -6.92 3.31
C VAL A 9 1.93 -6.86 4.39
N VAL A 10 1.51 -6.89 5.65
CA VAL A 10 2.37 -6.85 6.82
C VAL A 10 2.08 -8.05 7.73
N PRO A 11 3.08 -8.57 8.46
CA PRO A 11 2.84 -9.67 9.38
C PRO A 11 1.80 -9.31 10.46
N GLU A 12 0.93 -10.26 10.79
CA GLU A 12 -0.18 -10.09 11.75
C GLU A 12 0.26 -9.71 13.17
N TYR A 13 1.50 -10.05 13.53
CA TYR A 13 2.07 -9.77 14.84
C TYR A 13 2.66 -8.35 14.96
N LEU A 14 2.68 -7.56 13.87
CA LEU A 14 3.16 -6.19 13.95
C LEU A 14 2.18 -5.33 14.75
N SER A 15 2.75 -4.57 15.70
CA SER A 15 1.96 -3.61 16.45
C SER A 15 1.57 -2.42 15.58
N VAL A 16 0.43 -1.80 15.91
CA VAL A 16 -0.01 -0.56 15.26
C VAL A 16 1.08 0.52 15.31
N GLN A 17 1.80 0.63 16.43
CA GLN A 17 2.89 1.60 16.59
C GLN A 17 4.03 1.36 15.58
N THR A 18 4.41 0.10 15.35
CA THR A 18 5.43 -0.24 14.35
C THR A 18 4.96 0.13 12.94
N CYS A 19 3.69 -0.14 12.64
CA CYS A 19 3.06 0.24 11.38
C CYS A 19 3.04 1.76 11.18
N GLU A 20 2.72 2.55 12.22
CA GLU A 20 2.77 4.02 12.15
C GLU A 20 4.18 4.56 11.87
N THR A 21 5.21 3.99 12.51
CA THR A 21 6.60 4.36 12.23
C THR A 21 6.99 4.05 10.78
N MET A 22 6.56 2.90 10.26
CA MET A 22 6.81 2.52 8.87
C MET A 22 6.11 3.47 7.89
N LEU A 23 4.84 3.80 8.13
CA LEU A 23 4.08 4.75 7.30
C LEU A 23 4.71 6.15 7.30
N LYS A 24 5.21 6.63 8.45
CA LYS A 24 5.95 7.91 8.52
C LYS A 24 7.23 7.92 7.71
N SER A 25 7.96 6.80 7.68
CA SER A 25 9.15 6.67 6.85
C SER A 25 8.79 6.73 5.37
N ILE A 26 7.75 5.99 4.96
CA ILE A 26 7.28 5.98 3.57
C ILE A 26 6.79 7.37 3.15
N GLU A 27 6.06 8.07 4.02
CA GLU A 27 5.61 9.45 3.76
C GLU A 27 6.80 10.37 3.49
N SER A 28 7.85 10.31 4.32
CA SER A 28 9.07 11.10 4.13
C SER A 28 9.73 10.81 2.78
N ASP A 29 9.83 9.54 2.37
CA ASP A 29 10.42 9.14 1.10
C ASP A 29 9.58 9.61 -0.10
N LEU A 30 8.25 9.51 0.00
CA LEU A 30 7.32 9.96 -1.04
C LEU A 30 7.33 11.49 -1.21
N LEU A 31 7.49 12.24 -0.11
CA LEU A 31 7.65 13.69 -0.17
C LEU A 31 8.90 14.09 -0.97
N GLN A 32 10.02 13.36 -0.83
CA GLN A 32 11.23 13.59 -1.64
C GLN A 32 11.01 13.31 -3.13
N LEU A 33 10.06 12.42 -3.46
CA LEU A 33 9.64 12.12 -4.84
C LEU A 33 8.54 13.06 -5.35
N ASN A 34 8.25 14.15 -4.62
CA ASN A 34 7.22 15.11 -4.97
C ASN A 34 5.81 14.48 -5.05
N ILE A 35 5.51 13.54 -4.13
CA ILE A 35 4.19 12.95 -3.90
C ILE A 35 3.63 13.52 -2.58
N GLN A 36 2.53 14.27 -2.65
CA GLN A 36 1.98 15.01 -1.50
C GLN A 36 0.87 14.26 -0.77
N HIS A 37 0.25 13.27 -1.40
CA HIS A 37 -0.84 12.50 -0.83
C HIS A 37 -0.51 11.02 -0.90
N MET A 38 -0.67 10.32 0.23
CA MET A 38 -0.57 8.87 0.26
C MET A 38 -1.74 8.24 0.99
N THR A 39 -2.17 7.08 0.52
CA THR A 39 -3.11 6.21 1.25
C THR A 39 -2.63 4.77 1.10
N ILE A 40 -2.06 4.24 2.17
CA ILE A 40 -1.50 2.89 2.21
C ILE A 40 -2.37 2.04 3.13
N GLN A 41 -3.08 1.07 2.56
CA GLN A 41 -3.86 0.11 3.33
C GLN A 41 -2.95 -1.04 3.78
N LEU A 42 -2.84 -1.23 5.09
CA LEU A 42 -2.09 -2.35 5.65
C LEU A 42 -3.02 -3.56 5.80
N GLU A 43 -2.58 -4.70 5.29
CA GLU A 43 -3.34 -5.95 5.29
C GLU A 43 -2.50 -7.07 5.88
N THR A 44 -3.15 -8.10 6.43
CA THR A 44 -2.44 -9.31 6.91
C THR A 44 -2.39 -10.36 5.79
N PRO A 45 -1.48 -11.35 5.87
CA PRO A 45 -1.43 -12.44 4.89
C PRO A 45 -2.70 -13.29 4.83
N GLU A 46 -3.55 -13.23 5.86
CA GLU A 46 -4.87 -13.87 5.87
C GLU A 46 -5.88 -13.18 4.93
N HIS A 47 -5.58 -11.96 4.48
CA HIS A 47 -6.38 -11.30 3.46
C HIS A 47 -6.18 -12.05 2.13
N LYS A 48 -7.20 -12.80 1.70
CA LYS A 48 -7.17 -13.57 0.45
C LYS A 48 -7.17 -12.62 -0.75
N HIS A 49 -5.99 -12.30 -1.27
CA HIS A 49 -5.84 -11.56 -2.52
C HIS A 49 -6.27 -12.35 -3.77
N ASP A 50 -6.45 -13.67 -3.62
CA ASP A 50 -6.56 -14.63 -4.73
C ASP A 50 -7.84 -14.51 -5.59
N GLU A 51 -8.89 -13.84 -5.10
CA GLU A 51 -10.18 -13.73 -5.84
C GLU A 51 -10.68 -12.29 -6.03
N SER A 52 -9.88 -11.27 -5.69
CA SER A 52 -10.25 -9.90 -6.00
C SER A 52 -9.76 -9.55 -7.41
N THR A 53 -10.67 -9.64 -8.37
CA THR A 53 -10.54 -9.13 -9.76
C THR A 53 -10.06 -7.67 -9.84
N LEU A 54 -9.98 -6.96 -8.71
CA LEU A 54 -9.63 -5.54 -8.60
C LEU A 54 -8.22 -5.27 -8.05
N CYS A 55 -7.61 -6.21 -7.30
CA CYS A 55 -6.28 -6.01 -6.70
C CYS A 55 -5.13 -6.55 -7.55
N SER A 56 -5.43 -7.50 -8.45
CA SER A 56 -4.48 -7.94 -9.48
C SER A 56 -4.46 -6.87 -10.57
N GLY A 57 -3.37 -6.10 -10.67
CA GLY A 57 -3.18 -5.07 -11.70
C GLY A 57 -3.04 -5.60 -13.13
N ILE A 58 -3.80 -6.64 -13.50
CA ILE A 58 -3.89 -7.16 -14.86
C ILE A 58 -4.82 -6.24 -15.65
N HIS A 59 -4.26 -5.14 -16.13
CA HIS A 59 -4.84 -4.44 -17.26
C HIS A 59 -4.54 -5.29 -18.50
N GLU A 60 -5.45 -6.20 -18.87
CA GLU A 60 -5.40 -6.83 -20.18
C GLU A 60 -5.67 -5.73 -21.23
N HIS A 61 -4.61 -5.16 -21.78
CA HIS A 61 -4.66 -4.41 -23.04
C HIS A 61 -5.03 -5.40 -24.16
N SER A 62 -6.32 -5.64 -24.36
CA SER A 62 -6.82 -6.30 -25.56
C SER A 62 -6.90 -5.25 -26.69
N HIS A 63 -6.12 -5.48 -27.73
CA HIS A 63 -6.10 -4.71 -28.98
C HIS A 63 -7.06 -5.33 -30.00
#